data_AF-A0A7M5X989-F1
#
_entry.id   AF-A0A7M5X989-F1
#
_cell.length_a   1.000
_cell.length_b   1.000
_cell.length_c   1.000
_cell.angle_alpha   90.00
_cell.angle_beta   90.00
_cell.angle_gamma   90.00
#
_symmetry.space_group_name_H-M   'P 1'
#
loop_
_entity.id
_entity.type
_entity.pdbx_description
1 polymer ?
#
loop_
_entity_poly.entity_id
_entity_poly.type
_entity_poly.pdbx_seq_one_letter_code
_entity_poly.pdbx_strand_id
1 'polypeptide(L)'
;MTDTETRLVCYKTYIRPLVEYASSVWDSPGKLNITSQLESVQRKSIRWIYNRWDRECSPTSLLKDADLDILENRRKINRLKLFHNIMSGSKHVDKSILPTRQRCKSL
;
A
#
# COMPACT_ATOMS: atom_id res chain seq x y z
N MET A 1 14.73 26.81 -1.95
CA MET A 1 13.73 26.71 -0.87
C MET A 1 12.46 26.15 -1.51
N THR A 2 12.34 24.83 -1.66
CA THR A 2 11.15 24.24 -2.30
C THR A 2 10.09 24.06 -1.24
N ASP A 3 8.91 24.59 -1.51
CA ASP A 3 7.77 24.51 -0.62
C ASP A 3 7.35 23.04 -0.36
N THR A 4 6.95 22.74 0.87
CA THR A 4 6.55 21.38 1.30
C THR A 4 5.34 20.88 0.53
N GLU A 5 4.43 21.76 0.12
CA GLU A 5 3.23 21.41 -0.63
C GLU A 5 3.59 20.90 -2.02
N THR A 6 4.57 21.52 -2.68
CA THR A 6 5.05 21.05 -4.00
C THR A 6 5.58 19.60 -3.94
N ARG A 7 6.31 19.26 -2.89
CA ARG A 7 6.82 17.89 -2.68
C ARG A 7 5.69 16.91 -2.34
N LEU A 8 4.70 17.34 -1.56
CA LEU A 8 3.49 16.55 -1.29
C LEU A 8 2.71 16.25 -2.57
N VAL A 9 2.55 17.24 -3.46
CA VAL A 9 1.89 17.07 -4.76
C VAL A 9 2.68 16.08 -5.63
N CYS A 10 4.00 16.22 -5.70
CA CYS A 10 4.87 15.29 -6.44
C CYS A 10 4.74 13.84 -5.90
N TYR A 11 4.74 13.67 -4.58
CA TYR A 11 4.54 12.36 -3.97
C TYR A 11 3.16 11.77 -4.30
N LYS A 12 2.09 12.57 -4.22
CA LYS A 12 0.72 12.12 -4.52
C LYS A 12 0.54 11.75 -6.00
N THR A 13 1.24 12.43 -6.91
CA THR A 13 1.11 12.24 -8.36
C THR A 13 1.97 11.09 -8.90
N TYR A 14 3.21 10.94 -8.45
CA TYR A 14 4.14 9.95 -8.99
C TYR A 14 4.33 8.74 -8.07
N ILE A 15 4.69 8.98 -6.81
CA ILE A 15 5.11 7.89 -5.92
C ILE A 15 3.89 7.09 -5.45
N ARG A 16 2.80 7.78 -5.09
CA ARG A 16 1.58 7.16 -4.59
C ARG A 16 1.00 6.09 -5.55
N PRO A 17 0.78 6.35 -6.86
CA PRO A 17 0.24 5.34 -7.75
C PRO A 17 1.19 4.15 -7.96
N LEU A 18 2.50 4.37 -8.01
CA LEU A 18 3.48 3.28 -8.14
C LEU A 18 3.43 2.34 -6.93
N VAL A 19 3.39 2.90 -5.72
CA VAL A 19 3.32 2.11 -4.48
C VAL A 19 1.97 1.38 -4.38
N GLU A 20 0.86 2.01 -4.78
CA GLU A 20 -0.45 1.35 -4.80
C GLU A 20 -0.49 0.17 -5.77
N TYR A 21 -0.02 0.38 -6.99
CA TYR A 21 0.07 -0.67 -8.00
C TYR A 21 0.96 -1.82 -7.53
N ALA A 22 2.19 -1.51 -7.10
CA ALA A 22 3.15 -2.49 -6.60
C ALA A 22 2.60 -3.28 -5.41
N SER A 23 1.85 -2.61 -4.51
CA SER A 23 1.21 -3.29 -3.39
C SER A 23 0.17 -4.31 -3.84
N SER A 24 -0.62 -4.01 -4.86
CA SER A 24 -1.62 -4.96 -5.37
C SER A 24 -1.02 -6.22 -5.99
N VAL A 25 0.18 -6.12 -6.56
CA VAL A 25 0.90 -7.24 -7.20
C VAL A 25 1.72 -8.03 -6.18
N TRP A 26 2.31 -7.36 -5.19
CA TRP A 26 3.29 -7.95 -4.28
C TRP A 26 2.77 -8.23 -2.85
N ASP A 27 1.52 -7.91 -2.52
CA ASP A 27 0.89 -8.22 -1.22
C ASP A 27 0.50 -9.72 -1.11
N SER A 28 1.48 -10.60 -1.33
CA SER A 28 1.33 -12.05 -1.16
C SER A 28 1.66 -12.45 0.28
N PRO A 29 0.86 -13.35 0.90
CA PRO A 29 1.23 -13.95 2.18
C PRO A 29 2.59 -14.65 2.04
N GLY A 30 3.51 -14.36 2.96
CA GLY A 30 4.87 -14.91 2.98
C GLY A 30 5.98 -14.00 2.44
N LYS A 31 5.67 -12.89 1.75
CA LYS A 31 6.67 -11.96 1.18
C LYS A 31 6.90 -10.71 2.04
N LEU A 32 7.17 -10.90 3.34
CA LEU A 32 7.34 -9.81 4.32
C LEU A 32 8.45 -8.81 3.94
N ASN A 33 9.53 -9.30 3.31
CA ASN A 33 10.64 -8.47 2.88
C ASN A 33 10.21 -7.43 1.84
N ILE A 34 9.35 -7.81 0.89
CA ILE A 34 8.91 -6.91 -0.18
C ILE A 34 7.91 -5.87 0.38
N THR A 35 7.04 -6.29 1.29
CA THR A 35 6.14 -5.35 1.96
C THR A 35 6.90 -4.32 2.80
N SER A 36 7.98 -4.74 3.48
CA SER A 36 8.86 -3.84 4.23
C SER A 36 9.59 -2.85 3.31
N GLN A 37 10.02 -3.29 2.12
CA GLN A 37 10.62 -2.41 1.12
C GLN A 37 9.63 -1.35 0.61
N LEU A 38 8.38 -1.72 0.34
CA LEU A 38 7.34 -0.76 -0.05
C LEU A 38 7.08 0.29 1.06
N GLU A 39 7.03 -0.13 2.32
CA GLU A 39 6.92 0.79 3.45
C GLU A 39 8.15 1.68 3.60
N SER A 40 9.35 1.16 3.32
CA SER A 40 10.58 1.94 3.31
C SER A 40 10.55 3.06 2.27
N VAL A 41 10.00 2.80 1.07
CA VAL A 41 9.80 3.83 0.04
C VAL A 41 8.87 4.94 0.53
N GLN A 42 7.74 4.59 1.15
CA GLN A 42 6.84 5.60 1.73
C GLN A 42 7.54 6.41 2.82
N ARG A 43 8.22 5.74 3.77
CA ARG A 43 8.93 6.40 4.87
C ARG A 43 10.02 7.36 4.38
N LYS A 44 10.82 6.95 3.39
CA LYS A 44 11.84 7.80 2.76
C LYS A 44 11.23 9.01 2.06
N SER A 45 10.11 8.81 1.37
CA SER A 45 9.40 9.90 0.67
C SER A 45 8.90 10.96 1.65
N ILE A 46 8.33 10.54 2.78
CA ILE A 46 7.86 11.46 3.83
C ILE A 46 9.01 12.24 4.46
N ARG A 47 10.13 11.58 4.75
CA ARG A 47 11.35 12.25 5.22
C ARG A 47 11.87 13.29 4.22
N TRP A 48 11.83 12.97 2.93
CA TRP A 48 12.21 13.88 1.85
C TRP A 48 11.28 15.09 1.76
N ILE A 49 9.96 14.89 1.86
CA ILE A 49 8.95 15.96 1.82
C ILE A 49 9.21 16.99 2.93
N TYR A 50 9.33 16.54 4.18
CA TYR A 50 9.57 17.41 5.33
C TYR A 50 11.04 17.81 5.51
N ASN A 51 11.95 17.24 4.72
CA ASN A 51 13.39 17.35 4.91
C ASN A 51 13.86 17.02 6.34
N ARG A 52 13.20 16.04 6.98
CA ARG A 52 13.47 15.61 8.37
C ARG A 52 14.15 14.24 8.37
N TRP A 53 15.47 14.26 8.58
CA TRP A 53 16.32 13.06 8.60
C TRP A 53 16.74 12.64 10.01
N ASP A 54 16.16 13.28 11.02
CA ASP A 54 16.46 12.98 12.41
C ASP A 54 16.00 11.56 12.81
N ARG A 55 16.76 10.94 13.72
CA ARG A 55 16.50 9.61 14.27
C ARG A 55 15.31 9.62 15.21
N GLU A 56 15.09 10.72 15.91
CA GLU A 56 13.96 10.88 16.85
C GLU A 56 12.63 11.12 16.13
N CYS A 57 12.68 11.62 14.89
CA CYS A 57 11.48 11.84 14.08
C CYS A 57 10.91 10.50 13.59
N SER A 58 9.73 10.15 14.13
CA SER A 58 8.99 8.98 13.67
C SER A 58 8.36 9.27 12.29
N PRO A 59 8.55 8.41 11.27
CA PRO A 59 7.89 8.58 9.97
C PRO A 59 6.36 8.54 10.07
N THR A 60 5.85 7.83 11.07
CA THR A 60 4.41 7.65 11.32
C THR A 60 3.77 8.93 11.84
N SER A 61 4.47 9.74 12.65
CA SER A 61 3.98 11.07 13.04
C SER A 61 3.95 12.03 11.85
N LEU A 62 5.02 12.05 11.04
CA LEU A 62 5.08 12.87 9.82
C LEU A 62 4.00 12.49 8.79
N LEU A 63 3.60 11.22 8.74
CA LEU A 63 2.47 10.77 7.92
C LEU A 63 1.13 11.37 8.39
N LYS A 64 0.92 11.45 9.71
CA LYS A 64 -0.27 12.10 10.28
C LYS A 64 -0.26 13.60 10.00
N ASP A 65 0.90 14.24 10.12
CA ASP A 65 1.06 15.66 9.82
C ASP A 65 0.78 15.97 8.33
N ALA A 66 1.01 15.00 7.44
CA ALA A 66 0.76 15.10 6.00
C ALA A 66 -0.68 14.74 5.60
N ASP A 67 -1.52 14.34 6.56
CA ASP A 67 -2.85 13.74 6.32
C ASP A 67 -2.78 12.56 5.32
N LEU A 68 -1.79 11.68 5.52
CA LEU A 68 -1.55 10.53 4.69
C LEU A 68 -1.69 9.24 5.49
N ASP A 69 -2.53 8.33 5.00
CA ASP A 69 -2.68 7.01 5.58
C ASP A 69 -1.40 6.17 5.51
N ILE A 70 -1.25 5.34 6.55
CA ILE A 70 -0.24 4.29 6.59
C ILE A 70 -0.49 3.30 5.44
N LEU A 71 0.59 2.91 4.74
CA LEU A 71 0.50 2.00 3.60
C LEU A 71 -0.18 0.67 3.97
N GLU A 72 0.03 0.15 5.18
CA GLU A 72 -0.61 -1.08 5.65
C GLU A 72 -2.14 -1.05 5.55
N ASN A 73 -2.77 0.04 5.99
CA ASN A 73 -4.22 0.19 5.92
C ASN A 73 -4.70 0.21 4.47
N ARG A 74 -3.99 0.97 3.61
CA ARG A 74 -4.29 1.05 2.18
C ARG A 74 -4.12 -0.31 1.48
N ARG A 75 -3.09 -1.09 1.85
CA ARG A 75 -2.89 -2.45 1.36
C ARG A 75 -4.04 -3.38 1.73
N LYS A 76 -4.48 -3.37 2.99
CA LYS A 76 -5.63 -4.15 3.46
C LYS A 76 -6.88 -3.83 2.65
N ILE A 77 -7.17 -2.54 2.45
CA ILE A 77 -8.32 -2.09 1.65
C ILE A 77 -8.18 -2.53 0.19
N ASN A 78 -7.01 -2.34 -0.41
CA ASN A 78 -6.77 -2.73 -1.81
C ASN A 78 -6.87 -4.24 -2.02
N ARG A 79 -6.38 -5.03 -1.08
CA ARG A 79 -6.50 -6.49 -1.09
C ARG A 79 -7.97 -6.92 -1.02
N LEU A 80 -8.75 -6.32 -0.12
CA LEU A 80 -10.19 -6.58 -0.02
C LEU A 80 -10.93 -6.21 -1.32
N LYS A 81 -10.65 -5.03 -1.88
CA LYS A 81 -11.20 -4.59 -3.17
C LYS A 81 -10.83 -5.56 -4.30
N LEU A 82 -9.58 -6.00 -4.35
CA LEU A 82 -9.11 -6.95 -5.36
C LEU A 82 -9.88 -8.27 -5.28
N PHE A 83 -9.97 -8.87 -4.10
CA PHE A 83 -10.70 -10.12 -3.92
C PHE A 83 -12.18 -10.00 -4.19
N HIS A 84 -12.82 -8.91 -3.73
CA HIS A 84 -14.21 -8.63 -4.03
C HIS A 84 -14.44 -8.58 -5.55
N ASN A 85 -13.60 -7.84 -6.28
CA ASN A 85 -13.74 -7.70 -7.73
C ASN A 85 -13.49 -9.00 -8.52
N ILE A 86 -12.62 -9.87 -8.00
CA ILE A 86 -12.39 -11.20 -8.55
C ILE A 86 -13.63 -12.08 -8.30
N MET A 87 -14.20 -12.03 -7.10
CA MET A 87 -15.35 -12.84 -6.70
C MET A 87 -16.65 -12.40 -7.39
N SER A 88 -16.86 -11.10 -7.57
CA SER A 88 -18.02 -10.53 -8.27
C SER A 88 -17.97 -10.72 -9.79
N GLY A 89 -16.86 -11.23 -10.34
CA GLY A 89 -16.68 -11.43 -11.78
C GLY A 89 -16.42 -10.15 -12.57
N SER A 90 -16.01 -9.06 -11.91
CA SER A 90 -15.74 -7.77 -12.56
C SER A 90 -14.41 -7.73 -13.32
N LYS A 91 -13.55 -8.75 -13.16
CA LYS A 91 -12.27 -8.88 -13.87
C LYS A 91 -12.27 -10.14 -14.73
N HIS A 92 -11.60 -10.09 -15.89
CA HIS A 92 -11.34 -11.22 -16.80
C HIS A 92 -10.35 -12.22 -16.18
N VAL A 93 -10.69 -12.77 -15.02
CA VAL A 93 -9.91 -13.78 -14.30
C VAL A 93 -10.71 -15.07 -14.35
N ASP A 94 -10.10 -16.13 -14.89
CA ASP A 94 -10.73 -17.44 -14.96
C ASP A 94 -11.03 -17.96 -13.55
N LYS A 95 -12.32 -18.12 -13.24
CA LYS A 95 -12.77 -18.55 -11.90
C LYS A 95 -12.30 -19.95 -11.52
N SER A 96 -11.84 -20.75 -12.49
CA SER A 96 -11.24 -22.07 -12.28
C SER A 96 -9.93 -22.02 -11.50
N ILE A 97 -9.20 -20.90 -11.53
CA ILE A 97 -7.93 -20.75 -10.79
C ILE A 97 -8.15 -20.41 -9.32
N LEU A 98 -9.36 -20.00 -8.94
CA LEU A 98 -9.68 -19.66 -7.57
C LEU A 98 -9.93 -20.93 -6.77
N PRO A 99 -9.43 -21.03 -5.53
CA PRO A 99 -9.73 -22.15 -4.67
C PRO A 99 -11.25 -22.26 -4.52
N THR A 100 -11.80 -23.41 -4.91
CA THR A 100 -13.22 -23.69 -4.77
C THR A 100 -13.60 -23.59 -3.30
N ARG A 101 -14.78 -23.03 -3.01
CA ARG A 101 -15.29 -22.92 -1.65
C ARG A 101 -15.45 -24.33 -1.07
N GLN A 102 -14.42 -24.82 -0.37
CA GLN A 102 -14.51 -26.07 0.37
C GLN A 102 -15.48 -25.81 1.52
N ARG A 103 -16.73 -26.27 1.37
CA ARG A 103 -17.62 -26.40 2.52
C ARG A 103 -16.89 -27.31 3.51
N CYS A 104 -16.57 -26.79 4.69
CA CYS A 104 -16.15 -27.63 5.80
C CYS A 104 -17.19 -28.74 5.95
N LYS A 105 -16.79 -29.99 5.71
CA LYS A 105 -17.63 -31.14 6.04
C LYS A 105 -17.76 -31.11 7.57
N SER A 106 -18.98 -30.93 8.07
CA SER A 106 -19.27 -31.13 9.48
C SER A 106 -18.85 -32.56 9.83
N LEU A 107 -17.99 -32.71 10.84
CA LEU A 107 -17.65 -33.98 11.47
C LEU A 107 -18.90 -34.64 12.05
#